data_AF-A0A1D6FSP6-F1
#
_entry.id   AF-A0A1D6FSP6-F1
#
_cell.length_a   1.000
_cell.length_b   1.000
_cell.length_c   1.000
_cell.angle_alpha   90.00
_cell.angle_beta   90.00
_cell.angle_gamma   90.00
#
_symmetry.space_group_name_H-M   'P 1'
#
loop_
_entity.id
_entity.type
_entity.pdbx_description
1 polymer ?
#
loop_
_entity_poly.entity_id
_entity_poly.type
_entity_poly.pdbx_seq_one_letter_code
_entity_poly.pdbx_strand_id
1 'polypeptide(L)'
;MAYGDRVITFEDSEKESEYGYVRKDMKHWPLIAPLPSYGRGRDEPGARYSNFIGGSNLTDVIITGKNGTINGKGQVWWDKFHAKELKFIRGHLLELLYSENIIISNVTFVNAPYWNLHPTYCTGVTILAPVNSPNTDGIDPKSSSRVKIEDCYIVSGDDCVAVKSGWDEYGIRFNMPSQHIVIQRLTSVSPTSAMIALSSEMSGGIRDVRAKDSVAINTESAIRVKTLGAIAGVLSRNELVAAALFTLAINHKQVDVFSFGIVLWEILTGEEPYANMHCGAII
;
A
#
# COMPACT_ATOMS: atom_id res chain seq x y z
N MET A 1 -13.61 -7.00 14.76
CA MET A 1 -14.94 -6.39 15.02
C MET A 1 -14.68 -5.01 15.58
N ALA A 2 -14.89 -3.95 14.81
CA ALA A 2 -15.01 -2.60 15.36
C ALA A 2 -16.52 -2.31 15.41
N TYR A 3 -17.05 -2.17 16.62
CA TYR A 3 -18.44 -1.82 16.86
C TYR A 3 -18.56 -0.29 16.89
N GLY A 4 -19.52 0.25 16.15
CA GLY A 4 -20.25 1.47 16.55
C GLY A 4 -19.73 2.81 16.04
N ASP A 5 -18.44 3.10 16.08
CA ASP A 5 -18.00 4.50 15.96
C ASP A 5 -17.59 4.91 14.54
N ARG A 6 -18.26 5.97 14.05
CA ARG A 6 -18.01 6.64 12.76
C ARG A 6 -16.81 7.59 12.82
N VAL A 7 -16.38 7.99 14.02
CA VAL A 7 -15.26 8.93 14.21
C VAL A 7 -14.33 8.40 15.29
N ILE A 8 -13.08 8.15 14.91
CA ILE A 8 -11.99 7.75 15.80
C ILE A 8 -11.01 8.93 15.88
N THR A 9 -10.94 9.58 17.04
CA THR A 9 -10.02 10.70 17.28
C THR A 9 -8.87 10.28 18.20
N PHE A 10 -7.63 10.57 17.81
CA PHE A 10 -6.42 10.27 18.58
C PHE A 10 -5.78 11.56 19.12
N GLU A 11 -5.85 11.76 20.44
CA GLU A 11 -5.14 12.82 21.16
C GLU A 11 -4.06 12.15 22.04
N ASP A 12 -2.81 12.15 21.57
CA ASP A 12 -1.60 11.61 22.19
C ASP A 12 -1.62 10.14 22.67
N SER A 13 -0.56 9.40 22.29
CA SER A 13 -0.46 7.93 22.38
C SER A 13 -0.31 7.32 23.78
N GLU A 14 -0.73 8.03 24.83
CA GLU A 14 -0.78 7.47 26.19
C GLU A 14 -2.18 7.10 26.66
N LYS A 15 -3.23 7.48 25.92
CA LYS A 15 -4.57 6.97 26.20
C LYS A 15 -4.75 5.61 25.54
N GLU A 16 -4.71 4.56 26.37
CA GLU A 16 -5.33 3.28 26.04
C GLU A 16 -6.78 3.58 25.64
N SER A 17 -7.07 3.53 24.34
CA SER A 17 -8.42 3.85 23.86
C SER A 17 -9.39 2.83 24.45
N GLU A 18 -10.53 3.32 24.94
CA GLU A 18 -11.68 2.52 25.38
C GLU A 18 -12.20 1.56 24.27
N TYR A 19 -11.74 1.75 23.03
CA TYR A 19 -12.16 1.06 21.81
C TYR A 19 -11.10 0.14 21.18
N GLY A 20 -10.01 -0.12 21.90
CA GLY A 20 -8.96 -1.03 21.43
C GLY A 20 -7.83 -1.09 22.44
N TYR A 21 -7.68 -2.26 23.07
CA TYR A 21 -6.46 -2.57 23.81
C TYR A 21 -5.26 -2.25 22.91
N VAL A 22 -4.37 -1.35 23.34
CA VAL A 22 -3.05 -1.21 22.71
C VAL A 22 -2.37 -2.57 22.89
N ARG A 23 -2.35 -3.38 21.83
CA ARG A 23 -1.91 -4.78 21.89
C ARG A 23 -0.38 -4.82 21.98
N LYS A 24 0.13 -4.78 23.21
CA LYS A 24 1.58 -4.76 23.52
C LYS A 24 2.28 -6.11 23.27
N ASP A 25 1.54 -7.23 23.23
CA ASP A 25 2.07 -8.59 23.04
C ASP A 25 1.39 -9.25 21.81
N MET A 26 2.19 -9.96 21.00
CA MET A 26 1.74 -10.76 19.86
C MET A 26 0.63 -11.75 20.21
N LYS A 27 0.57 -12.24 21.47
CA LYS A 27 -0.52 -13.12 21.94
C LYS A 27 -1.91 -12.49 21.82
N HIS A 28 -2.00 -11.17 21.79
CA HIS A 28 -3.26 -10.44 21.65
C HIS A 28 -3.67 -10.21 20.19
N TRP A 29 -2.89 -10.69 19.23
CA TRP A 29 -3.20 -10.58 17.81
C TRP A 29 -3.81 -11.91 17.33
N PRO A 30 -5.15 -12.07 17.31
CA PRO A 30 -5.79 -13.28 16.80
C PRO A 30 -5.43 -13.50 15.34
N LEU A 31 -5.45 -14.76 14.93
CA LEU A 31 -5.32 -15.14 13.53
C LEU A 31 -6.63 -14.88 12.78
N ILE A 32 -6.50 -14.32 11.59
CA ILE A 32 -7.60 -14.10 10.65
C ILE A 32 -7.24 -14.72 9.30
N ALA A 33 -8.27 -14.97 8.48
CA ALA A 33 -8.09 -15.52 7.15
C ALA A 33 -7.21 -14.60 6.27
N PRO A 34 -6.49 -15.18 5.28
CA PRO A 34 -5.83 -14.38 4.25
C PRO A 34 -6.85 -13.55 3.47
N LEU A 35 -6.38 -12.49 2.81
CA LEU A 35 -7.24 -11.66 1.97
C LEU A 35 -7.76 -12.49 0.78
N PRO A 36 -9.05 -12.35 0.40
CA PRO A 36 -9.63 -13.11 -0.70
C PRO A 36 -8.86 -12.97 -2.02
N SER A 37 -8.33 -11.77 -2.30
CA SER A 37 -7.52 -11.48 -3.50
C SER A 37 -6.09 -12.03 -3.45
N TYR A 38 -5.66 -12.65 -2.34
CA TYR A 38 -4.30 -13.17 -2.17
C TYR A 38 -4.26 -14.69 -1.99
N GLY A 39 -5.32 -15.29 -1.42
CA GLY A 39 -5.47 -16.73 -1.22
C GLY A 39 -4.53 -17.38 -0.21
N ARG A 40 -3.32 -16.83 -0.04
CA ARG A 40 -2.25 -17.22 0.86
C ARG A 40 -1.53 -15.98 1.36
N GLY A 41 -0.61 -16.17 2.29
CA GLY A 41 0.25 -15.08 2.71
C GLY A 41 1.46 -14.84 1.83
N ARG A 42 1.92 -13.59 1.82
CA ARG A 42 3.13 -13.18 1.10
C ARG A 42 4.39 -13.71 1.79
N ASP A 43 4.48 -13.53 3.11
CA ASP A 43 5.64 -13.96 3.89
C ASP A 43 5.56 -15.44 4.28
N GLU A 44 4.36 -15.95 4.59
CA GLU A 44 4.12 -17.34 5.04
C GLU A 44 2.76 -17.85 4.53
N PRO A 45 2.61 -19.14 4.18
CA PRO A 45 1.32 -19.69 3.77
C PRO A 45 0.32 -19.72 4.94
N GLY A 46 -0.97 -19.56 4.63
CA GLY A 46 -2.05 -19.71 5.60
C GLY A 46 -2.60 -18.40 6.17
N ALA A 47 -2.92 -18.43 7.47
CA ALA A 47 -3.56 -17.30 8.17
C ALA A 47 -2.59 -16.13 8.38
N ARG A 48 -3.14 -14.99 8.77
CA ARG A 48 -2.37 -13.79 9.16
C ARG A 48 -2.77 -13.32 10.55
N TYR A 49 -1.84 -12.69 11.25
CA TYR A 49 -2.18 -11.95 12.46
C TYR A 49 -3.13 -10.79 12.09
N SER A 50 -4.13 -10.52 12.94
CA SER A 50 -5.07 -9.40 12.78
C SER A 50 -4.34 -8.06 12.72
N ASN A 51 -5.00 -6.95 12.41
CA ASN A 51 -4.33 -5.64 12.37
C ASN A 51 -4.28 -4.96 13.74
N PHE A 52 -3.44 -3.93 13.90
CA PHE A 52 -3.43 -3.12 15.12
C PHE A 52 -4.75 -2.36 15.26
N ILE A 53 -5.17 -1.69 14.17
CA ILE A 53 -6.49 -1.12 13.98
C ILE A 53 -7.12 -1.76 12.75
N GLY A 54 -8.34 -2.29 12.88
CA GLY A 54 -9.00 -3.03 11.81
C GLY A 54 -10.51 -2.83 11.79
N GLY A 55 -11.05 -2.63 10.59
CA GLY A 55 -12.49 -2.48 10.35
C GLY A 55 -12.91 -3.14 9.03
N SER A 56 -14.18 -3.53 8.91
CA SER A 56 -14.74 -4.06 7.66
C SER A 56 -16.19 -3.62 7.49
N ASN A 57 -16.61 -3.35 6.26
CA ASN A 57 -17.98 -2.91 5.93
C ASN A 57 -18.41 -1.65 6.70
N LEU A 58 -17.52 -0.67 6.80
CA LEU A 58 -17.78 0.59 7.48
C LEU A 58 -18.16 1.67 6.47
N THR A 59 -18.93 2.66 6.92
CA THR A 59 -19.27 3.86 6.14
C THR A 59 -19.05 5.09 7.02
N ASP A 60 -18.54 6.16 6.41
CA ASP A 60 -18.27 7.44 7.06
C ASP A 60 -17.27 7.31 8.22
N VAL A 61 -16.08 6.77 7.91
CA VAL A 61 -15.01 6.58 8.89
C VAL A 61 -14.07 7.77 8.90
N ILE A 62 -13.91 8.42 10.05
CA ILE A 62 -12.95 9.50 10.24
C ILE A 62 -11.88 9.06 11.24
N ILE A 63 -10.62 9.05 10.82
CA ILE A 63 -9.45 8.85 11.69
C ILE A 63 -8.68 10.17 11.70
N THR A 64 -8.67 10.86 12.83
CA THR A 64 -7.98 12.15 12.92
C THR A 64 -7.22 12.33 14.23
N GLY A 65 -6.18 13.15 14.22
CA GLY A 65 -5.47 13.58 15.43
C GLY A 65 -5.15 15.06 15.38
N LYS A 66 -4.85 15.69 16.52
CA LYS A 66 -4.26 17.04 16.54
C LYS A 66 -2.74 16.92 16.49
N ASN A 67 -2.20 16.28 15.45
CA ASN A 67 -0.83 15.75 15.38
C ASN A 67 -0.55 14.59 16.37
N GLY A 68 -1.61 13.86 16.75
CA GLY A 68 -1.46 12.65 17.55
C GLY A 68 -0.65 11.58 16.81
N THR A 69 0.00 10.68 17.57
CA THR A 69 0.79 9.57 17.03
C THR A 69 0.11 8.23 17.28
N ILE A 70 0.08 7.34 16.28
CA ILE A 70 -0.31 5.93 16.41
C ILE A 70 0.97 5.09 16.25
N ASN A 71 1.38 4.43 17.33
CA ASN A 71 2.60 3.63 17.38
C ASN A 71 2.28 2.14 17.40
N GLY A 72 2.59 1.43 16.31
CA GLY A 72 2.32 0.00 16.13
C GLY A 72 3.24 -0.94 16.91
N LYS A 73 4.28 -0.43 17.57
CA LYS A 73 5.28 -1.20 18.33
C LYS A 73 5.91 -2.35 17.50
N GLY A 74 6.22 -2.05 16.23
CA GLY A 74 6.70 -3.00 15.22
C GLY A 74 7.99 -3.77 15.54
N GLN A 75 8.85 -3.28 16.45
CA GLN A 75 10.18 -3.87 16.69
C GLN A 75 10.14 -5.38 16.97
N VAL A 76 9.25 -5.84 17.84
CA VAL A 76 9.12 -7.28 18.16
C VAL A 76 8.77 -8.13 16.95
N TRP A 77 8.00 -7.56 16.01
CA TRP A 77 7.61 -8.23 14.77
C TRP A 77 8.76 -8.29 13.79
N TRP A 78 9.55 -7.22 13.68
CA TRP A 78 10.72 -7.16 12.82
C TRP A 78 11.82 -8.11 13.31
N ASP A 79 12.11 -8.13 14.61
CA ASP A 79 13.13 -9.04 15.19
C ASP A 79 12.80 -10.50 14.87
N LYS A 80 11.53 -10.88 15.06
CA LYS A 80 11.04 -12.24 14.76
C LYS A 80 11.00 -12.57 13.28
N PHE A 81 10.69 -11.60 12.43
CA PHE A 81 10.76 -11.77 10.98
C PHE A 81 12.19 -12.07 10.54
N HIS A 82 13.17 -11.28 10.98
CA HIS A 82 14.59 -11.48 10.64
C HIS A 82 15.14 -12.80 11.23
N ALA A 83 14.67 -13.19 12.42
CA ALA A 83 15.02 -14.46 13.05
C ALA A 83 14.27 -15.68 12.45
N LYS A 84 13.35 -15.48 11.50
CA LYS A 84 12.48 -16.53 10.91
C LYS A 84 11.67 -17.30 11.96
N GLU A 85 11.20 -16.59 12.99
CA GLU A 85 10.42 -17.16 14.09
C GLU A 85 8.90 -16.95 13.92
N LEU A 86 8.49 -16.22 12.89
CA LEU A 86 7.08 -15.99 12.60
C LEU A 86 6.47 -17.22 11.92
N LYS A 87 5.33 -17.68 12.43
CA LYS A 87 4.57 -18.80 11.85
C LYS A 87 3.50 -18.34 10.85
N PHE A 88 3.16 -17.05 10.87
CA PHE A 88 2.07 -16.45 10.12
C PHE A 88 2.45 -15.02 9.73
N ILE A 89 1.80 -14.46 8.72
CA ILE A 89 2.06 -13.09 8.27
C ILE A 89 1.72 -12.08 9.36
N ARG A 90 2.57 -11.08 9.49
CA ARG A 90 2.37 -9.89 10.35
C ARG A 90 1.11 -9.12 9.92
N GLY A 91 0.40 -8.56 10.90
CA GLY A 91 -0.76 -7.70 10.63
C GLY A 91 -0.34 -6.26 10.28
N HIS A 92 -1.26 -5.51 9.66
CA HIS A 92 -1.03 -4.11 9.31
C HIS A 92 -1.23 -3.18 10.52
N LEU A 93 -0.77 -1.93 10.42
CA LEU A 93 -1.06 -0.92 11.43
C LEU A 93 -2.52 -0.46 11.36
N LEU A 94 -3.00 -0.14 10.16
CA LEU A 94 -4.41 0.14 9.90
C LEU A 94 -4.86 -0.59 8.63
N GLU A 95 -5.92 -1.38 8.73
CA GLU A 95 -6.58 -1.95 7.57
C GLU A 95 -8.10 -1.76 7.67
N LEU A 96 -8.65 -1.16 6.61
CA LEU A 96 -10.09 -1.06 6.42
C LEU A 96 -10.45 -1.89 5.20
N LEU A 97 -11.39 -2.82 5.38
CA LEU A 97 -11.87 -3.71 4.34
C LEU A 97 -13.26 -3.27 3.89
N TYR A 98 -13.55 -3.30 2.59
CA TYR A 98 -14.91 -3.12 2.05
C TYR A 98 -15.64 -1.87 2.61
N SER A 99 -14.90 -0.79 2.82
CA SER A 99 -15.41 0.40 3.52
C SER A 99 -15.53 1.60 2.59
N GLU A 100 -16.46 2.51 2.87
CA GLU A 100 -16.75 3.68 2.04
C GLU A 100 -16.67 4.98 2.85
N ASN A 101 -16.30 6.08 2.18
CA ASN A 101 -16.17 7.42 2.77
C ASN A 101 -15.23 7.44 3.99
N ILE A 102 -13.94 7.22 3.72
CA ILE A 102 -12.89 7.20 4.74
C ILE A 102 -12.07 8.48 4.65
N ILE A 103 -11.89 9.15 5.79
CA ILE A 103 -10.99 10.28 5.93
C ILE A 103 -9.95 9.94 7.00
N ILE A 104 -8.67 10.03 6.65
CA ILE A 104 -7.54 9.90 7.57
C ILE A 104 -6.78 11.22 7.50
N SER A 105 -6.71 11.96 8.61
CA SER A 105 -6.10 13.31 8.60
C SER A 105 -5.34 13.65 9.87
N ASN A 106 -4.25 14.42 9.75
CA ASN A 106 -3.56 15.06 10.89
C ASN A 106 -3.09 14.08 11.99
N VAL A 107 -2.78 12.85 11.62
CA VAL A 107 -2.29 11.81 12.51
C VAL A 107 -0.97 11.25 11.96
N THR A 108 -0.02 10.97 12.86
CA THR A 108 1.27 10.38 12.51
C THR A 108 1.23 8.88 12.81
N PHE A 109 1.60 8.05 11.85
CA PHE A 109 1.72 6.59 12.02
C PHE A 109 3.20 6.24 12.15
N VAL A 110 3.57 5.42 13.15
CA VAL A 110 4.97 4.98 13.35
C VAL A 110 5.04 3.51 13.76
N ASN A 111 6.16 2.88 13.42
CA ASN A 111 6.53 1.52 13.81
C ASN A 111 5.44 0.47 13.50
N ALA A 112 4.92 0.45 12.26
CA ALA A 112 4.00 -0.58 11.84
C ALA A 112 4.64 -1.99 11.92
N PRO A 113 3.91 -3.02 12.38
CA PRO A 113 4.40 -4.40 12.33
C PRO A 113 4.69 -4.88 10.90
N TYR A 114 3.88 -4.41 9.94
CA TYR A 114 3.98 -4.68 8.51
C TYR A 114 3.69 -3.39 7.72
N TRP A 115 2.78 -3.39 6.74
CA TRP A 115 2.34 -2.17 6.04
C TRP A 115 1.56 -1.21 6.96
N ASN A 116 1.66 0.09 6.68
CA ASN A 116 1.04 1.13 7.52
C ASN A 116 -0.46 1.28 7.25
N LEU A 117 -0.82 1.91 6.13
CA LEU A 117 -2.21 2.19 5.78
C LEU A 117 -2.65 1.32 4.62
N HIS A 118 -3.58 0.41 4.89
CA HIS A 118 -4.02 -0.57 3.91
C HIS A 118 -5.54 -0.47 3.63
N PRO A 119 -6.00 0.59 2.92
CA PRO A 119 -7.37 0.65 2.44
C PRO A 119 -7.58 -0.39 1.34
N THR A 120 -8.31 -1.46 1.68
CA THR A 120 -8.49 -2.62 0.81
C THR A 120 -9.96 -2.80 0.45
N TYR A 121 -10.28 -2.86 -0.84
CA TYR A 121 -11.66 -2.92 -1.32
C TYR A 121 -12.48 -1.69 -0.91
N CYS A 122 -11.81 -0.55 -0.72
CA CYS A 122 -12.42 0.66 -0.22
C CYS A 122 -12.79 1.61 -1.34
N THR A 123 -13.76 2.48 -1.06
CA THR A 123 -14.16 3.53 -1.99
C THR A 123 -14.22 4.90 -1.30
N GLY A 124 -13.64 5.94 -1.91
CA GLY A 124 -13.66 7.29 -1.34
C GLY A 124 -12.75 7.43 -0.12
N VAL A 125 -11.44 7.30 -0.33
CA VAL A 125 -10.43 7.39 0.75
C VAL A 125 -9.64 8.68 0.60
N THR A 126 -9.57 9.51 1.63
CA THR A 126 -8.69 10.69 1.68
C THR A 126 -7.68 10.55 2.79
N ILE A 127 -6.39 10.66 2.46
CA ILE A 127 -5.28 10.61 3.42
C ILE A 127 -4.52 11.94 3.37
N LEU A 128 -4.46 12.62 4.52
CA LEU A 128 -3.78 13.90 4.77
C LEU A 128 -2.80 13.72 5.94
N ALA A 129 -1.49 13.81 5.71
CA ALA A 129 -0.49 13.54 6.74
C ALA A 129 0.62 14.61 6.76
N PRO A 130 0.95 15.24 7.90
CA PRO A 130 1.97 16.27 7.96
C PRO A 130 3.28 15.90 7.25
N VAL A 131 4.00 16.91 6.73
CA VAL A 131 5.18 16.69 5.88
C VAL A 131 6.44 16.17 6.63
N ASN A 132 6.27 15.47 7.76
CA ASN A 132 7.34 14.98 8.62
C ASN A 132 7.08 13.58 9.24
N SER A 133 6.13 12.78 8.74
CA SER A 133 5.79 11.44 9.28
C SER A 133 6.63 10.28 8.68
N PRO A 134 7.22 9.34 9.48
CA PRO A 134 8.13 8.31 8.91
C PRO A 134 7.79 6.80 9.13
N ASN A 135 8.23 5.96 8.15
CA ASN A 135 8.61 4.51 8.09
C ASN A 135 7.63 3.40 7.58
N THR A 136 8.20 2.40 6.86
CA THR A 136 7.67 1.16 6.16
C THR A 136 6.47 1.36 5.23
N ASP A 137 6.12 0.44 4.30
CA ASP A 137 5.16 0.69 3.20
C ASP A 137 4.04 1.64 3.64
N GLY A 138 4.04 2.83 3.02
CA GLY A 138 3.36 3.98 3.60
C GLY A 138 1.86 3.87 3.44
N ILE A 139 1.43 3.79 2.18
CA ILE A 139 0.02 3.67 1.84
C ILE A 139 -0.14 2.65 0.71
N ASP A 140 -1.01 1.68 0.93
CA ASP A 140 -1.26 0.57 0.01
C ASP A 140 -2.72 0.56 -0.44
N PRO A 141 -3.13 1.41 -1.40
CA PRO A 141 -4.45 1.29 -2.01
C PRO A 141 -4.54 -0.05 -2.75
N LYS A 142 -5.38 -0.95 -2.22
CA LYS A 142 -5.51 -2.30 -2.76
C LYS A 142 -6.92 -2.60 -3.21
N SER A 143 -7.08 -2.87 -4.51
CA SER A 143 -8.39 -3.11 -5.12
C SER A 143 -9.42 -2.03 -4.70
N SER A 144 -8.97 -0.78 -4.64
CA SER A 144 -9.72 0.35 -4.08
C SER A 144 -9.97 1.41 -5.17
N SER A 145 -11.09 2.13 -5.06
CA SER A 145 -11.54 3.11 -6.05
C SER A 145 -11.72 4.50 -5.44
N ARG A 146 -11.48 5.57 -6.21
CA ARG A 146 -11.66 6.96 -5.74
C ARG A 146 -10.81 7.24 -4.49
N VAL A 147 -9.49 7.04 -4.61
CA VAL A 147 -8.52 7.27 -3.53
C VAL A 147 -7.77 8.57 -3.80
N LYS A 148 -7.65 9.41 -2.77
CA LYS A 148 -6.89 10.66 -2.81
C LYS A 148 -5.86 10.65 -1.68
N ILE A 149 -4.59 10.70 -2.06
CA ILE A 149 -3.46 10.83 -1.14
C ILE A 149 -2.89 12.22 -1.41
N GLU A 150 -2.98 13.12 -0.44
CA GLU A 150 -2.46 14.47 -0.63
C GLU A 150 -1.82 15.05 0.62
N ASP A 151 -0.89 15.99 0.43
CA ASP A 151 -0.20 16.68 1.51
C ASP A 151 0.35 15.67 2.52
N CYS A 152 1.21 14.78 2.05
CA CYS A 152 1.77 13.66 2.81
C CYS A 152 3.29 13.71 2.80
N TYR A 153 3.94 13.33 3.90
CA TYR A 153 5.35 12.95 3.89
C TYR A 153 5.51 11.53 4.40
N ILE A 154 6.26 10.74 3.64
CA ILE A 154 6.43 9.33 3.89
C ILE A 154 7.91 9.00 3.81
N VAL A 155 8.49 8.58 4.92
CA VAL A 155 9.74 7.81 4.89
C VAL A 155 9.37 6.35 4.80
N SER A 156 9.98 5.54 3.95
CA SER A 156 9.72 4.10 3.92
C SER A 156 11.02 3.33 3.70
N GLY A 157 11.08 2.11 4.23
CA GLY A 157 12.13 1.14 3.88
C GLY A 157 11.80 0.36 2.60
N ASP A 158 10.59 0.51 2.08
CA ASP A 158 10.10 -0.05 0.81
C ASP A 158 9.24 1.03 0.12
N ASP A 159 8.16 0.71 -0.58
CA ASP A 159 7.40 1.68 -1.38
C ASP A 159 6.69 2.72 -0.50
N CYS A 160 6.77 4.01 -0.85
CA CYS A 160 6.02 5.04 -0.09
C CYS A 160 4.52 4.96 -0.38
N VAL A 161 4.14 4.78 -1.64
CA VAL A 161 2.78 4.43 -2.04
C VAL A 161 2.82 3.23 -2.98
N ALA A 162 2.23 2.11 -2.58
CA ALA A 162 2.16 0.89 -3.39
C ALA A 162 0.70 0.61 -3.81
N VAL A 163 0.39 0.90 -5.07
CA VAL A 163 -0.93 0.55 -5.64
C VAL A 163 -0.93 -0.94 -5.99
N LYS A 164 -1.90 -1.67 -5.44
CA LYS A 164 -2.05 -3.13 -5.57
C LYS A 164 -3.49 -3.48 -5.97
N SER A 165 -3.73 -4.68 -6.46
CA SER A 165 -5.06 -5.19 -6.81
C SER A 165 -5.22 -6.72 -6.75
N GLY A 166 -4.37 -7.41 -5.97
CA GLY A 166 -4.50 -8.85 -5.75
C GLY A 166 -3.38 -9.65 -6.40
N TRP A 167 -3.19 -10.88 -5.93
CA TRP A 167 -2.03 -11.70 -6.25
C TRP A 167 -2.42 -12.94 -7.04
N ASP A 168 -1.73 -13.15 -8.17
CA ASP A 168 -1.83 -14.32 -9.04
C ASP A 168 -3.28 -14.69 -9.39
N GLU A 169 -3.63 -15.97 -9.38
CA GLU A 169 -4.96 -16.47 -9.71
C GLU A 169 -6.06 -15.93 -8.77
N TYR A 170 -5.71 -15.58 -7.54
CA TYR A 170 -6.65 -15.03 -6.57
C TYR A 170 -7.01 -13.59 -6.91
N GLY A 171 -6.03 -12.79 -7.33
CA GLY A 171 -6.27 -11.43 -7.81
C GLY A 171 -7.11 -11.42 -9.08
N ILE A 172 -6.78 -12.29 -10.05
CA ILE A 172 -7.54 -12.45 -11.30
C ILE A 172 -8.99 -12.85 -10.99
N ARG A 173 -9.19 -13.88 -10.16
CA ARG A 173 -10.52 -14.37 -9.81
C ARG A 173 -11.33 -13.35 -9.00
N PHE A 174 -10.66 -12.60 -8.13
CA PHE A 174 -11.31 -11.56 -7.34
C PHE A 174 -11.74 -10.38 -8.21
N ASN A 175 -11.01 -10.10 -9.30
CA ASN A 175 -11.39 -9.20 -10.38
C ASN A 175 -11.82 -7.81 -9.91
N MET A 176 -11.02 -7.22 -9.01
CA MET A 176 -11.29 -5.89 -8.46
C MET A 176 -10.06 -4.99 -8.63
N PRO A 177 -10.09 -4.06 -9.60
CA PRO A 177 -8.95 -3.22 -9.88
C PRO A 177 -8.77 -2.12 -8.83
N SER A 178 -7.55 -1.60 -8.72
CA SER A 178 -7.28 -0.30 -8.11
C SER A 178 -7.41 0.80 -9.16
N GLN A 179 -8.26 1.79 -8.91
CA GLN A 179 -8.61 2.78 -9.92
C GLN A 179 -9.03 4.15 -9.39
N HIS A 180 -8.93 5.18 -10.24
CA HIS A 180 -9.27 6.56 -9.89
C HIS A 180 -8.49 7.03 -8.66
N ILE A 181 -7.17 6.92 -8.73
CA ILE A 181 -6.25 7.25 -7.64
C ILE A 181 -5.52 8.53 -7.98
N VAL A 182 -5.58 9.52 -7.08
CA VAL A 182 -4.83 10.78 -7.20
C VAL A 182 -3.83 10.87 -6.05
N ILE A 183 -2.56 11.04 -6.39
CA ILE A 183 -1.45 11.24 -5.46
C ILE A 183 -0.89 12.63 -5.74
N GLN A 184 -0.93 13.56 -4.79
CA GLN A 184 -0.43 14.91 -5.05
C GLN A 184 0.21 15.55 -3.84
N ARG A 185 1.22 16.40 -4.04
CA ARG A 185 1.91 17.06 -2.92
C ARG A 185 2.43 16.04 -1.90
N LEU A 186 2.98 14.94 -2.43
CA LEU A 186 3.65 13.90 -1.65
C LEU A 186 5.14 14.22 -1.59
N THR A 187 5.71 14.26 -0.39
CA THR A 187 7.17 14.21 -0.20
C THR A 187 7.56 12.82 0.27
N SER A 188 8.57 12.20 -0.33
CA SER A 188 8.95 10.83 0.02
C SER A 188 10.45 10.66 0.26
N VAL A 189 10.78 9.71 1.13
CA VAL A 189 12.15 9.21 1.32
C VAL A 189 12.11 7.68 1.35
N SER A 190 12.55 7.02 0.28
CA SER A 190 12.70 5.55 0.24
C SER A 190 14.02 5.14 -0.42
N PRO A 191 15.12 5.05 0.36
CA PRO A 191 16.46 4.86 -0.19
C PRO A 191 16.67 3.55 -0.98
N THR A 192 15.78 2.57 -0.80
CA THR A 192 15.87 1.22 -1.38
C THR A 192 14.65 0.82 -2.20
N SER A 193 13.73 1.75 -2.48
CA SER A 193 12.50 1.45 -3.22
C SER A 193 11.89 2.71 -3.86
N ALA A 194 10.57 2.75 -4.06
CA ALA A 194 9.93 3.80 -4.85
C ALA A 194 9.09 4.81 -4.06
N MET A 195 8.97 6.04 -4.57
CA MET A 195 7.96 7.00 -4.11
C MET A 195 6.56 6.49 -4.46
N ILE A 196 6.35 6.04 -5.70
CA ILE A 196 5.10 5.39 -6.14
C ILE A 196 5.45 4.09 -6.85
N ALA A 197 4.87 2.99 -6.39
CA ALA A 197 4.96 1.70 -7.05
C ALA A 197 3.59 1.21 -7.53
N LEU A 198 3.53 0.73 -8.77
CA LEU A 198 2.39 -0.02 -9.29
C LEU A 198 2.79 -1.49 -9.26
N SER A 199 2.63 -2.16 -8.11
CA SER A 199 3.25 -3.48 -7.93
C SER A 199 3.02 -4.18 -6.59
N SER A 200 3.42 -5.45 -6.44
CA SER A 200 3.62 -6.44 -7.52
C SER A 200 2.34 -7.25 -7.72
N GLU A 201 1.49 -7.25 -6.70
CA GLU A 201 0.20 -7.90 -6.64
C GLU A 201 -0.83 -7.03 -7.37
N MET A 202 -0.70 -6.97 -8.69
CA MET A 202 -1.52 -6.16 -9.58
C MET A 202 -2.49 -6.99 -10.44
N SER A 203 -2.71 -8.26 -10.09
CA SER A 203 -3.41 -9.24 -10.92
C SER A 203 -4.90 -8.95 -11.12
N GLY A 204 -5.51 -8.09 -10.29
CA GLY A 204 -6.87 -7.58 -10.50
C GLY A 204 -6.94 -6.30 -11.35
N GLY A 205 -5.80 -5.81 -11.85
CA GLY A 205 -5.69 -4.61 -12.69
C GLY A 205 -5.42 -3.31 -11.92
N ILE A 206 -4.69 -2.38 -12.52
CA ILE A 206 -4.44 -1.02 -12.01
C ILE A 206 -4.67 -0.03 -13.17
N ARG A 207 -5.53 0.97 -12.98
CA ARG A 207 -5.85 1.95 -14.03
C ARG A 207 -6.20 3.33 -13.47
N ASP A 208 -6.00 4.38 -14.26
CA ASP A 208 -6.29 5.77 -13.85
C ASP A 208 -5.65 6.16 -12.50
N VAL A 209 -4.32 6.04 -12.43
CA VAL A 209 -3.50 6.53 -11.33
C VAL A 209 -2.77 7.79 -11.80
N ARG A 210 -2.96 8.90 -11.08
CA ARG A 210 -2.40 10.22 -11.43
C ARG A 210 -1.52 10.71 -10.29
N ALA A 211 -0.32 11.16 -10.61
CA ALA A 211 0.59 11.75 -9.63
C ALA A 211 1.09 13.13 -10.09
N LYS A 212 1.06 14.12 -9.19
CA LYS A 212 1.53 15.49 -9.50
C LYS A 212 2.07 16.22 -8.28
N ASP A 213 2.91 17.23 -8.51
CA ASP A 213 3.40 18.14 -7.48
C ASP A 213 4.11 17.41 -6.32
N SER A 214 4.75 16.28 -6.59
CA SER A 214 5.40 15.41 -5.59
C SER A 214 6.93 15.48 -5.66
N VAL A 215 7.58 15.29 -4.53
CA VAL A 215 9.04 15.41 -4.35
C VAL A 215 9.60 14.11 -3.77
N ALA A 216 10.48 13.46 -4.52
CA ALA A 216 11.23 12.29 -4.05
C ALA A 216 12.62 12.73 -3.57
N ILE A 217 12.91 12.54 -2.28
CA ILE A 217 14.18 12.89 -1.63
C ILE A 217 14.92 11.59 -1.31
N ASN A 218 16.16 11.43 -1.78
CA ASN A 218 16.98 10.22 -1.54
C ASN A 218 16.18 8.92 -1.68
N THR A 219 15.42 8.84 -2.78
CA THR A 219 14.51 7.73 -3.06
C THR A 219 15.02 7.01 -4.31
N GLU A 220 15.11 5.67 -4.29
CA GLU A 220 15.72 4.89 -5.38
C GLU A 220 14.96 5.06 -6.71
N SER A 221 13.64 5.17 -6.66
CA SER A 221 12.84 5.44 -7.86
C SER A 221 11.66 6.37 -7.57
N ALA A 222 11.46 7.40 -8.40
CA ALA A 222 10.25 8.22 -8.27
C ALA A 222 8.98 7.41 -8.58
N ILE A 223 8.99 6.64 -9.67
CA ILE A 223 7.91 5.74 -10.05
C ILE A 223 8.52 4.40 -10.41
N ARG A 224 7.90 3.31 -9.98
CA ARG A 224 8.31 1.93 -10.27
C ARG A 224 7.13 1.08 -10.64
N VAL A 225 7.28 0.25 -11.67
CA VAL A 225 6.30 -0.79 -12.02
C VAL A 225 7.00 -2.13 -11.82
N LYS A 226 6.48 -2.98 -10.94
CA LYS A 226 7.05 -4.32 -10.68
C LYS A 226 6.02 -5.36 -11.07
N THR A 227 6.36 -6.20 -12.05
CA THR A 227 5.60 -7.38 -12.46
C THR A 227 6.51 -8.61 -12.37
N LEU A 228 5.96 -9.76 -12.00
CA LEU A 228 6.67 -11.05 -12.08
C LEU A 228 6.26 -11.73 -13.38
N GLY A 229 7.21 -12.28 -14.13
CA GLY A 229 7.03 -12.82 -15.49
C GLY A 229 5.97 -13.92 -15.69
N ALA A 230 5.26 -14.36 -14.65
CA ALA A 230 4.11 -15.26 -14.75
C ALA A 230 2.77 -14.55 -15.04
N ILE A 231 2.74 -13.21 -15.05
CA ILE A 231 1.53 -12.42 -15.39
C ILE A 231 1.36 -12.27 -16.93
N ALA A 232 2.29 -12.80 -17.73
CA ALA A 232 2.19 -12.82 -19.20
C ALA A 232 1.05 -13.72 -19.73
N GLY A 233 0.63 -14.76 -18.98
CA GLY A 233 -0.33 -15.74 -19.47
C GLY A 233 -1.80 -15.28 -19.56
N VAL A 234 -2.16 -14.14 -18.96
CA VAL A 234 -3.54 -13.62 -18.94
C VAL A 234 -3.56 -12.08 -19.06
N LEU A 235 -2.70 -11.51 -19.91
CA LEU A 235 -2.94 -10.17 -20.48
C LEU A 235 -3.82 -10.32 -21.72
N SER A 236 -4.99 -10.98 -21.58
CA SER A 236 -5.94 -11.08 -22.68
C SER A 236 -6.57 -9.72 -22.93
N ARG A 237 -6.03 -9.00 -23.91
CA ARG A 237 -6.66 -7.90 -24.67
C ARG A 237 -7.49 -6.90 -23.83
N ASN A 238 -6.90 -5.73 -23.58
CA ASN A 238 -7.55 -4.44 -23.24
C ASN A 238 -7.49 -3.90 -21.78
N GLU A 239 -6.64 -4.40 -20.87
CA GLU A 239 -6.67 -3.90 -19.47
C GLU A 239 -5.34 -3.43 -18.85
N LEU A 240 -4.38 -2.96 -19.67
CA LEU A 240 -3.34 -2.06 -19.17
C LEU A 240 -3.46 -0.68 -19.85
N VAL A 241 -4.44 0.11 -19.42
CA VAL A 241 -4.42 1.57 -19.67
C VAL A 241 -3.85 2.23 -18.41
N ALA A 242 -2.55 2.10 -18.23
CA ALA A 242 -1.79 3.00 -17.36
C ALA A 242 -1.55 4.31 -18.12
N ALA A 243 -2.59 5.13 -18.29
CA ALA A 243 -2.42 6.53 -18.68
C ALA A 243 -1.91 7.30 -17.45
N ALA A 244 -0.64 7.11 -17.13
CA ALA A 244 0.00 7.80 -16.05
C ALA A 244 0.50 9.15 -16.58
N LEU A 245 -0.36 10.17 -16.52
CA LEU A 245 0.03 11.54 -16.88
C LEU A 245 0.84 12.12 -15.71
N PHE A 246 2.16 12.11 -15.83
CA PHE A 246 3.07 12.62 -14.82
C PHE A 246 3.59 14.01 -15.21
N THR A 247 3.27 15.01 -14.40
CA THR A 247 4.02 16.28 -14.40
C THR A 247 4.85 16.29 -13.13
N LEU A 248 6.13 15.94 -13.24
CA LEU A 248 7.07 15.93 -12.12
C LEU A 248 8.14 16.99 -12.34
N ALA A 249 8.29 17.91 -11.38
CA ALA A 249 9.49 18.72 -11.24
C ALA A 249 10.55 17.88 -10.50
N ILE A 250 11.23 16.99 -11.24
CA ILE A 250 12.28 16.13 -10.68
C ILE A 250 13.57 16.91 -10.63
N ASN A 251 14.00 17.35 -9.44
CA ASN A 251 15.24 18.10 -9.32
C ASN A 251 16.50 17.23 -9.19
N HIS A 252 16.39 15.89 -9.11
CA HIS A 252 17.54 14.99 -9.24
C HIS A 252 17.18 13.64 -9.87
N LYS A 253 18.01 13.26 -10.84
CA LYS A 253 18.06 12.06 -11.70
C LYS A 253 17.46 10.77 -11.09
N GLN A 254 16.43 10.21 -11.73
CA GLN A 254 16.17 8.76 -11.96
C GLN A 254 14.66 8.47 -12.04
N VAL A 255 14.13 8.57 -13.25
CA VAL A 255 12.95 7.79 -13.66
C VAL A 255 13.51 6.47 -14.21
N ASP A 256 12.93 5.33 -13.84
CA ASP A 256 13.24 4.04 -14.49
C ASP A 256 12.64 4.07 -15.91
N VAL A 257 13.38 4.70 -16.83
CA VAL A 257 13.03 4.87 -18.24
C VAL A 257 12.97 3.50 -18.95
N PHE A 258 13.70 2.49 -18.45
CA PHE A 258 13.79 1.19 -19.08
C PHE A 258 12.52 0.37 -18.87
N SER A 259 12.05 0.25 -17.62
CA SER A 259 10.78 -0.41 -17.31
C SER A 259 9.60 0.31 -17.96
N PHE A 260 9.61 1.65 -18.00
CA PHE A 260 8.57 2.41 -18.68
C PHE A 260 8.59 2.19 -20.20
N GLY A 261 9.77 2.14 -20.82
CA GLY A 261 9.93 1.89 -22.25
C GLY A 261 9.46 0.50 -22.69
N ILE A 262 9.79 -0.54 -21.92
CA ILE A 262 9.34 -1.91 -22.19
C ILE A 262 7.83 -2.01 -22.02
N VAL A 263 7.28 -1.52 -20.91
CA VAL A 263 5.82 -1.55 -20.67
C VAL A 263 5.08 -0.77 -21.77
N LEU A 264 5.58 0.40 -22.18
CA LEU A 264 4.96 1.16 -23.26
C LEU A 264 5.07 0.44 -24.61
N TRP A 265 6.19 -0.22 -24.89
CA TRP A 265 6.37 -1.00 -26.11
C TRP A 265 5.44 -2.21 -26.17
N GLU A 266 5.31 -2.98 -25.08
CA GLU A 266 4.41 -4.14 -24.99
C GLU A 266 2.94 -3.69 -25.15
N ILE A 267 2.55 -2.56 -24.56
CA ILE A 267 1.21 -1.97 -24.75
C ILE A 267 0.98 -1.56 -26.20
N LEU A 268 1.96 -0.92 -26.84
CA LEU A 268 1.82 -0.39 -28.20
C LEU A 268 1.88 -1.49 -29.27
N THR A 269 2.62 -2.56 -29.04
CA THR A 269 2.87 -3.62 -30.03
C THR A 269 2.02 -4.87 -29.80
N GLY A 270 1.59 -5.13 -28.56
CA GLY A 270 0.95 -6.38 -28.19
C GLY A 270 1.88 -7.60 -28.26
N GLU A 271 3.19 -7.39 -28.36
CA GLU A 271 4.22 -8.43 -28.39
C GLU A 271 4.87 -8.55 -27.00
N GLU A 272 5.29 -9.77 -26.63
CA GLU A 272 5.98 -10.06 -25.36
C GLU A 272 7.43 -10.51 -25.65
N PRO A 273 8.34 -9.57 -25.92
CA PRO A 273 9.65 -9.87 -26.50
C PRO A 273 10.58 -10.55 -25.47
N TYR A 274 10.19 -10.52 -24.19
CA TYR A 274 10.95 -11.02 -23.04
C TYR A 274 10.19 -12.10 -22.26
N ALA A 275 9.13 -12.71 -22.81
CA ALA A 275 8.30 -13.72 -22.12
C ALA A 275 9.10 -14.90 -21.53
N ASN A 276 10.30 -15.17 -22.05
CA ASN A 276 11.19 -16.25 -21.60
C ASN A 276 12.48 -15.75 -20.93
N MET A 277 12.56 -14.47 -20.58
CA MET A 277 13.72 -13.86 -19.92
C MET A 277 13.37 -13.49 -18.47
N HIS A 278 14.31 -13.71 -17.55
CA HIS A 278 14.22 -13.15 -16.21
C HIS A 278 14.63 -11.67 -16.25
N CYS A 279 13.74 -10.75 -15.87
CA CYS A 279 14.11 -9.34 -15.72
C CYS A 279 15.16 -9.21 -14.61
N GLY A 280 16.42 -9.06 -14.98
CA GLY A 280 17.45 -8.55 -14.09
C GLY A 280 17.20 -7.06 -13.88
N ALA A 281 17.15 -6.62 -12.62
CA ALA A 281 17.24 -5.21 -12.32
C ALA A 281 18.56 -4.68 -12.92
N ILE A 282 18.46 -3.79 -13.91
CA ILE A 282 19.62 -3.02 -14.36
C ILE A 282 19.66 -1.79 -13.47
N ILE A 283 20.66 -1.78 -12.59
CA ILE A 283 21.01 -0.72 -11.63
C ILE A 283 21.39 0.56 -12.38
#